data_AF-A0A7S1HUR0-F1
#
_entry.id   AF-A0A7S1HUR0-F1
#
_cell.length_a   1.000
_cell.length_b   1.000
_cell.length_c   1.000
_cell.angle_alpha   90.00
_cell.angle_beta   90.00
_cell.angle_gamma   90.00
#
_symmetry.space_group_name_H-M   'P 1'
#
loop_
_entity.id
_entity.type
_entity.pdbx_description
1 polymer ?
#
loop_
_entity_poly.entity_id
_entity_poly.type
_entity_poly.pdbx_seq_one_letter_code
_entity_poly.pdbx_strand_id
1 'polypeptide(L)'
;AVYADMDLTPEDDGPPTAVPEGEVDAFLQVVEALQTSTRAFHSQCPRDEWHTTLERVGKAVETMGAMLLADTNPTRLQSLLFPVSGSAFSAVIAYLTARPKKSPGAESTDDAESAFAKLRGLMFQALTNLISLCSQDHLVSEEEPQDGVYPELSRRCCQSIMSERGVEAMLAVIKSKESPEVLRVAAVECLFVFVVRNGHGRSAFAEGGWIPQLLTHLQVESCPVIRNFICAILREFANQHAASLVECQYFHPSVALVQNDPSPDVRALTTETLDCIFKVRPRSFASFPAKAALVEAVRQRLSSEQSADVLNAVFRMLETVFAIEGFAYP
;
A
#
# COMPACT_ATOMS: atom_id res chain seq x y z
N ALA A 1 -12.99 -9.74 54.45
CA ALA A 1 -12.64 -11.14 54.75
C ALA A 1 -13.44 -12.01 53.80
N VAL A 2 -12.78 -12.97 53.13
CA VAL A 2 -13.08 -13.54 51.81
C VAL A 2 -12.43 -12.73 50.68
N TYR A 3 -11.56 -13.40 49.92
CA TYR A 3 -10.54 -12.93 48.96
C TYR A 3 -9.19 -12.50 49.56
N ALA A 4 -8.55 -13.45 50.25
CA ALA A 4 -7.09 -13.59 50.29
C ALA A 4 -6.80 -15.05 49.90
N ASP A 5 -5.69 -15.30 49.20
CA ASP A 5 -5.29 -16.55 48.53
C ASP A 5 -5.83 -16.76 47.10
N MET A 6 -5.32 -15.95 46.16
CA MET A 6 -4.98 -16.45 44.83
C MET A 6 -3.53 -16.09 44.55
N ASP A 7 -2.66 -17.08 44.75
CA ASP A 7 -1.26 -17.07 44.36
C ASP A 7 -1.22 -17.18 42.82
N LEU A 8 -1.09 -16.05 42.13
CA LEU A 8 -0.89 -15.97 40.69
C LEU A 8 0.60 -15.79 40.43
N THR A 9 1.37 -16.87 40.56
CA THR A 9 2.65 -16.96 39.87
C THR A 9 2.34 -17.10 38.37
N PRO A 10 2.84 -16.21 37.49
CA PRO A 10 2.69 -16.42 36.06
C PRO A 10 3.42 -17.71 35.71
N GLU A 11 2.70 -18.65 35.08
CA GLU A 11 3.35 -19.76 34.40
C GLU A 11 4.29 -19.15 33.36
N ASP A 12 5.56 -19.53 33.48
CA ASP A 12 6.64 -19.20 32.56
C ASP A 12 6.32 -19.90 31.23
N ASP A 13 5.50 -19.25 30.41
CA ASP A 13 5.30 -19.62 29.01
C ASP A 13 6.65 -19.46 28.31
N GLY A 14 7.38 -20.58 28.25
CA GLY A 14 8.66 -20.67 27.56
C GLY A 14 8.57 -20.09 26.14
N PRO A 15 9.71 -19.70 25.55
CA PRO A 15 9.73 -19.02 24.26
C PRO A 15 8.94 -19.82 23.21
N PRO A 16 8.18 -19.15 22.33
CA PRO A 16 7.28 -19.80 21.39
C PRO A 16 8.02 -20.91 20.65
N THR A 17 7.53 -22.14 20.81
CA THR A 17 8.12 -23.35 20.23
C THR A 17 8.24 -23.17 18.73
N ALA A 18 9.46 -23.40 18.22
CA ALA A 18 9.78 -23.33 16.80
C ALA A 18 8.78 -24.13 15.97
N VAL A 19 8.27 -23.50 14.92
CA VAL A 19 7.45 -24.15 13.91
C VAL A 19 8.30 -25.22 13.18
N PRO A 20 7.81 -26.46 12.97
CA PRO A 20 8.61 -27.58 12.47
C PRO A 20 9.29 -27.32 11.11
N GLU A 21 10.48 -27.87 10.88
CA GLU A 21 11.23 -27.78 9.60
C GLU A 21 10.39 -28.20 8.37
N GLY A 22 9.46 -29.14 8.56
CA GLY A 22 8.53 -29.58 7.50
C GLY A 22 7.62 -28.47 6.96
N GLU A 23 7.42 -27.38 7.70
CA GLU A 23 6.66 -26.23 7.22
C GLU A 23 7.46 -25.33 6.29
N VAL A 24 8.79 -25.31 6.39
CA VAL A 24 9.63 -24.53 5.44
C VAL A 24 9.56 -25.17 4.05
N ASP A 25 9.73 -26.49 3.97
CA ASP A 25 9.65 -27.22 2.70
C ASP A 25 8.25 -27.12 2.07
N ALA A 26 7.20 -27.21 2.88
CA ALA A 26 5.83 -27.03 2.41
C ALA A 26 5.61 -25.62 1.82
N PHE A 27 6.17 -24.59 2.44
CA PHE A 27 6.08 -23.22 1.92
C PHE A 27 6.80 -23.08 0.57
N LEU A 28 8.01 -23.62 0.45
CA LEU A 28 8.79 -23.56 -0.79
C LEU A 28 8.09 -24.32 -1.93
N GLN A 29 7.46 -25.46 -1.64
CA GLN A 29 6.63 -26.19 -2.61
C GLN A 29 5.43 -25.36 -3.08
N VAL A 30 4.81 -24.59 -2.19
CA VAL A 30 3.70 -23.68 -2.55
C VAL A 30 4.18 -22.57 -3.48
N VAL A 31 5.34 -21.96 -3.20
CA VAL A 31 5.94 -20.93 -4.07
C VAL A 31 6.32 -21.50 -5.44
N GLU A 32 6.93 -22.68 -5.48
CA GLU A 32 7.29 -23.36 -6.73
C GLU A 32 6.05 -23.75 -7.54
N ALA A 33 5.00 -24.22 -6.89
CA ALA A 33 3.71 -24.53 -7.52
C ALA A 33 3.08 -23.26 -8.11
N LEU A 34 3.17 -22.13 -7.42
CA LEU A 34 2.71 -20.83 -7.93
C LEU A 34 3.51 -20.40 -9.16
N GLN A 35 4.84 -20.44 -9.11
CA GLN A 35 5.71 -20.08 -10.25
C GLN A 35 5.45 -20.99 -11.47
N THR A 36 5.29 -22.29 -11.24
CA THR A 36 5.03 -23.27 -12.29
C THR A 36 3.65 -23.07 -12.91
N SER A 37 2.64 -22.80 -12.10
CA SER A 37 1.28 -22.50 -12.57
C SER A 37 1.23 -21.19 -13.35
N THR A 38 1.93 -20.14 -12.90
CA THR A 38 2.05 -18.87 -13.62
C THR A 38 2.72 -19.07 -14.98
N ARG A 39 3.81 -19.86 -15.05
CA ARG A 39 4.48 -20.20 -16.32
C ARG A 39 3.55 -20.98 -17.25
N ALA A 40 2.82 -21.97 -16.74
CA ALA A 40 1.84 -22.74 -17.51
C ALA A 40 0.74 -21.83 -18.09
N PHE A 41 0.28 -20.86 -17.31
CA PHE A 41 -0.70 -19.86 -17.76
C PHE A 41 -0.16 -19.00 -18.92
N HIS A 42 1.12 -18.63 -18.88
CA HIS A 42 1.78 -17.91 -19.98
C HIS A 42 2.00 -18.75 -21.25
N SER A 43 2.21 -20.06 -21.08
CA SER A 43 2.60 -20.99 -22.15
C SER A 43 1.43 -21.66 -22.88
N GLN A 44 0.23 -21.08 -22.86
CA GLN A 44 -0.99 -21.61 -23.50
C GLN A 44 -1.58 -22.84 -22.79
N CYS A 45 -1.85 -22.73 -21.48
CA CYS A 45 -2.66 -23.73 -20.77
C CYS A 45 -4.00 -23.96 -21.52
N PRO A 46 -4.39 -25.22 -21.82
CA PRO A 46 -5.68 -25.54 -22.43
C PRO A 46 -6.83 -24.99 -21.58
N ARG A 47 -7.85 -24.39 -22.22
CA ARG A 47 -8.98 -23.73 -21.53
C ARG A 47 -9.65 -24.64 -20.49
N ASP A 48 -9.72 -25.92 -20.81
CA ASP A 48 -10.36 -26.96 -19.99
C ASP A 48 -9.63 -27.18 -18.65
N GLU A 49 -8.36 -26.77 -18.55
CA GLU A 49 -7.53 -26.85 -17.35
C GLU A 49 -7.42 -25.52 -16.60
N TRP A 50 -8.01 -24.43 -17.11
CA TRP A 50 -7.90 -23.10 -16.48
C TRP A 50 -8.54 -23.06 -15.11
N HIS A 51 -9.78 -23.56 -14.96
CA HIS A 51 -10.47 -23.53 -13.68
C HIS A 51 -9.68 -24.30 -12.60
N THR A 52 -9.21 -25.50 -12.93
CA THR A 52 -8.37 -26.31 -12.03
C THR A 52 -7.06 -25.60 -11.68
N THR A 53 -6.42 -24.95 -12.65
CA THR A 53 -5.18 -24.19 -12.42
C THR A 53 -5.43 -22.99 -11.52
N LEU A 54 -6.49 -22.22 -11.76
CA LEU A 54 -6.87 -21.06 -10.94
C LEU A 54 -7.23 -21.47 -9.51
N GLU A 55 -7.95 -22.59 -9.32
CA GLU A 55 -8.29 -23.12 -8.00
C GLU A 55 -7.03 -23.56 -7.22
N ARG A 56 -6.12 -24.29 -7.88
CA ARG A 56 -4.83 -24.68 -7.27
C ARG A 56 -4.01 -23.47 -6.86
N VAL A 57 -3.95 -22.45 -7.72
CA VAL A 57 -3.24 -21.21 -7.43
C VAL A 57 -3.90 -20.46 -6.27
N GLY A 58 -5.23 -20.37 -6.22
CA GLY A 58 -5.96 -19.77 -5.11
C GLY A 58 -5.63 -20.45 -3.78
N LYS A 59 -5.73 -21.77 -3.72
CA LYS A 59 -5.40 -22.55 -2.52
C LYS A 59 -3.93 -22.40 -2.10
N ALA A 60 -3.03 -22.36 -3.07
CA ALA A 60 -1.60 -22.13 -2.82
C ALA A 60 -1.38 -20.76 -2.16
N VAL A 61 -2.00 -19.70 -2.67
CA VAL A 61 -1.90 -18.34 -2.10
C VAL A 61 -2.49 -18.27 -0.68
N GLU A 62 -3.65 -18.89 -0.46
CA GLU A 62 -4.27 -18.93 0.87
C GLU A 62 -3.38 -19.67 1.88
N THR A 63 -2.80 -20.81 1.46
CA THR A 63 -1.87 -21.60 2.28
C THR A 63 -0.61 -20.78 2.59
N MET A 64 -0.03 -20.12 1.60
CA MET A 64 1.11 -19.21 1.76
C MET A 64 0.80 -18.11 2.78
N GLY A 65 -0.38 -17.49 2.68
CA GLY A 65 -0.83 -16.46 3.62
C GLY A 65 -0.99 -16.98 5.05
N ALA A 66 -1.61 -18.14 5.22
CA ALA A 66 -1.80 -18.75 6.54
C ALA A 66 -0.46 -19.09 7.22
N MET A 67 0.49 -19.65 6.47
CA MET A 67 1.82 -20.00 7.00
C MET A 67 2.62 -18.77 7.41
N LEU A 68 2.55 -17.68 6.63
CA LEU A 68 3.27 -16.45 6.91
C LEU A 68 2.69 -15.66 8.09
N LEU A 69 1.38 -15.69 8.29
CA LEU A 69 0.74 -15.03 9.44
C LEU A 69 1.05 -15.74 10.77
N ALA A 70 1.41 -17.03 10.73
CA ALA A 70 1.82 -17.78 11.90
C ALA A 70 3.28 -17.54 12.30
N ASP A 71 4.11 -16.97 11.42
CA ASP A 71 5.54 -16.78 11.66
C ASP A 71 5.87 -15.32 12.00
N THR A 72 6.40 -15.12 13.20
CA THR A 72 6.86 -13.81 13.69
C THR A 72 8.38 -13.71 13.76
N ASN A 73 9.12 -14.78 13.43
CA ASN A 73 10.58 -14.78 13.49
C ASN A 73 11.20 -14.14 12.23
N PRO A 74 11.90 -13.00 12.34
CA PRO A 74 12.37 -12.26 11.18
C PRO A 74 13.45 -12.99 10.38
N THR A 75 14.32 -13.78 11.02
CA THR A 75 15.34 -14.59 10.32
C THR A 75 14.69 -15.71 9.51
N ARG A 76 13.65 -16.34 10.06
CA ARG A 76 12.90 -17.36 9.34
C ARG A 76 12.09 -16.77 8.19
N LEU A 77 11.41 -15.64 8.42
CA LEU A 77 10.77 -14.87 7.36
C LEU A 77 11.76 -14.52 6.24
N GLN A 78 13.00 -14.14 6.56
CA GLN A 78 14.03 -13.87 5.55
C GLN A 78 14.31 -15.09 4.66
N SER A 79 14.43 -16.27 5.26
CA SER A 79 14.68 -17.52 4.53
C SER A 79 13.48 -17.97 3.68
N LEU A 80 12.26 -17.78 4.17
CA LEU A 80 11.02 -18.15 3.49
C LEU A 80 10.71 -17.20 2.33
N LEU A 81 10.83 -15.90 2.54
CA LEU A 81 10.44 -14.88 1.56
C LEU A 81 11.47 -14.69 0.45
N PHE A 82 12.75 -14.94 0.75
CA PHE A 82 13.87 -14.73 -0.16
C PHE A 82 14.77 -15.98 -0.28
N PRO A 83 14.21 -17.15 -0.67
CA PRO A 83 15.01 -18.34 -0.85
C PRO A 83 15.88 -18.22 -2.11
N VAL A 84 16.94 -19.02 -2.18
CA VAL A 84 17.91 -19.03 -3.29
C VAL A 84 17.24 -19.34 -4.64
N SER A 85 16.15 -20.12 -4.63
CA SER A 85 15.40 -20.55 -5.82
C SER A 85 14.43 -19.50 -6.37
N GLY A 86 14.20 -18.38 -5.67
CA GLY A 86 13.37 -17.27 -6.14
C GLY A 86 12.40 -16.75 -5.08
N SER A 87 12.14 -15.45 -5.08
CA SER A 87 11.33 -14.82 -4.03
C SER A 87 9.83 -15.10 -4.17
N ALA A 88 9.12 -15.16 -3.03
CA ALA A 88 7.65 -15.21 -3.02
C ALA A 88 7.03 -14.00 -3.74
N PHE A 89 7.69 -12.84 -3.65
CA PHE A 89 7.33 -11.62 -4.37
C PHE A 89 7.36 -11.84 -5.89
N SER A 90 8.41 -12.44 -6.43
CA SER A 90 8.55 -12.71 -7.87
C SER A 90 7.40 -13.58 -8.38
N ALA A 91 7.01 -14.62 -7.62
CA ALA A 91 5.92 -15.51 -8.00
C ALA A 91 4.57 -14.77 -8.08
N VAL A 92 4.27 -13.94 -7.07
CA VAL A 92 3.03 -13.16 -6.99
C VAL A 92 3.01 -12.06 -8.06
N ILE A 93 4.10 -11.32 -8.25
CA ILE A 93 4.18 -10.22 -9.23
C ILE A 93 4.15 -10.75 -10.66
N ALA A 94 4.80 -11.88 -10.94
CA ALA A 94 4.70 -12.55 -12.23
C ALA A 94 3.24 -12.90 -12.57
N TYR A 95 2.46 -13.37 -11.58
CA TYR A 95 1.03 -13.61 -11.78
C TYR A 95 0.25 -12.32 -12.02
N LEU A 96 0.52 -11.26 -11.24
CA LEU A 96 -0.16 -9.97 -11.37
C LEU A 96 0.10 -9.29 -12.73
N THR A 97 1.25 -9.54 -13.33
CA THR A 97 1.64 -9.04 -14.65
C THR A 97 1.19 -9.96 -15.80
N ALA A 98 0.74 -11.18 -15.49
CA ALA A 98 0.22 -12.10 -16.48
C ALA A 98 -1.04 -11.55 -17.15
N ARG A 99 -1.08 -11.62 -18.48
CA ARG A 99 -2.28 -11.34 -19.26
C ARG A 99 -2.80 -12.65 -19.86
N PRO A 100 -4.08 -12.99 -19.65
CA PRO A 100 -4.68 -14.10 -20.36
C PRO A 100 -4.63 -13.78 -21.85
N LYS A 101 -3.98 -14.65 -22.64
CA LYS A 101 -4.04 -14.52 -24.10
C LYS A 101 -5.47 -14.85 -24.52
N LYS A 102 -6.19 -13.88 -25.11
CA LYS A 102 -7.49 -14.14 -25.71
C LYS A 102 -7.29 -15.11 -26.88
N SER A 103 -7.77 -16.34 -26.75
CA SER A 103 -7.79 -17.28 -27.87
C SER A 103 -8.76 -16.75 -28.94
N PRO A 104 -8.33 -16.62 -30.20
CA PRO A 104 -9.20 -16.14 -31.27
C PRO A 104 -10.39 -17.10 -31.46
N GLY A 105 -11.62 -16.56 -31.40
CA GLY A 105 -12.85 -17.31 -31.68
C GLY A 105 -13.67 -17.78 -30.46
N ALA A 106 -13.28 -17.41 -29.23
CA ALA A 106 -14.09 -17.73 -28.04
C ALA A 106 -15.20 -16.69 -27.83
N GLU A 107 -16.44 -17.03 -28.20
CA GLU A 107 -17.63 -16.27 -27.77
C GLU A 107 -17.94 -16.55 -26.28
N SER A 108 -18.24 -15.46 -25.56
CA SER A 108 -18.50 -15.29 -24.11
C SER A 108 -17.49 -15.89 -23.11
N THR A 109 -16.78 -15.01 -22.38
CA THR A 109 -15.70 -15.33 -21.44
C THR A 109 -15.85 -14.66 -20.07
N ASP A 110 -17.06 -14.23 -19.71
CA ASP A 110 -17.30 -13.45 -18.48
C ASP A 110 -16.89 -14.22 -17.21
N ASP A 111 -17.14 -15.54 -17.16
CA ASP A 111 -16.80 -16.37 -15.99
C ASP A 111 -15.30 -16.54 -15.79
N ALA A 112 -14.54 -16.71 -16.88
CA ALA A 112 -13.09 -16.90 -16.81
C ALA A 112 -12.36 -15.58 -16.49
N GLU A 113 -12.81 -14.47 -17.08
CA GLU A 113 -12.28 -13.14 -16.76
C GLU A 113 -12.61 -12.74 -15.32
N SER A 114 -13.82 -13.07 -14.83
CA SER A 114 -14.22 -12.88 -13.43
C SER A 114 -13.39 -13.73 -12.46
N ALA A 115 -13.19 -15.02 -12.75
CA ALA A 115 -12.35 -15.89 -11.93
C ALA A 115 -10.89 -15.41 -11.88
N PHE A 116 -10.36 -14.95 -13.01
CA PHE A 116 -9.01 -14.38 -13.08
C PHE A 116 -8.89 -13.08 -12.29
N ALA A 117 -9.88 -12.18 -12.37
CA ALA A 117 -9.92 -10.95 -11.59
C ALA A 117 -9.97 -11.25 -10.08
N LYS A 118 -10.78 -12.23 -9.65
CA LYS A 118 -10.84 -12.68 -8.25
C LYS A 118 -9.47 -13.17 -7.77
N LEU A 119 -8.79 -13.99 -8.57
CA LEU A 119 -7.48 -14.49 -8.19
C LEU A 119 -6.41 -13.39 -8.14
N ARG A 120 -6.45 -12.41 -9.06
CA ARG A 120 -5.59 -11.21 -8.95
C ARG A 120 -5.86 -10.41 -7.68
N GLY A 121 -7.11 -10.36 -7.23
CA GLY A 121 -7.47 -9.78 -5.93
C GLY A 121 -6.75 -10.47 -4.77
N LEU A 122 -6.79 -11.82 -4.74
CA LEU A 122 -6.07 -12.62 -3.74
C LEU A 122 -4.55 -12.41 -3.82
N MET A 123 -3.99 -12.25 -5.02
CA MET A 123 -2.56 -11.96 -5.21
C MET A 123 -2.17 -10.59 -4.65
N PHE A 124 -2.99 -9.55 -4.85
CA PHE A 124 -2.73 -8.25 -4.21
C PHE A 124 -2.84 -8.32 -2.70
N GLN A 125 -3.80 -9.08 -2.16
CA GLN A 125 -3.90 -9.29 -0.72
C GLN A 125 -2.68 -10.03 -0.16
N ALA A 126 -2.22 -11.07 -0.85
CA ALA A 126 -0.99 -11.78 -0.48
C ALA A 126 0.23 -10.86 -0.54
N LEU A 127 0.37 -10.05 -1.61
CA LEU A 127 1.45 -9.07 -1.72
C LEU A 127 1.41 -8.02 -0.60
N THR A 128 0.21 -7.57 -0.22
CA THR A 128 0.00 -6.63 0.90
C THR A 128 0.46 -7.22 2.24
N ASN A 129 0.14 -8.49 2.48
CA ASN A 129 0.59 -9.20 3.67
C ASN A 129 2.12 -9.39 3.67
N LEU A 130 2.69 -9.80 2.54
CA LEU A 130 4.14 -9.95 2.36
C LEU A 130 4.89 -8.64 2.65
N ILE A 131 4.40 -7.51 2.13
CA ILE A 131 4.97 -6.20 2.43
C ILE A 131 4.85 -5.89 3.92
N SER A 132 3.67 -6.10 4.50
CA SER A 132 3.43 -5.78 5.92
C SER A 132 4.35 -6.56 6.87
N LEU A 133 4.64 -7.83 6.57
CA LEU A 133 5.59 -8.65 7.32
C LEU A 133 7.03 -8.12 7.23
N CYS A 134 7.42 -7.62 6.06
CA CYS A 134 8.74 -7.02 5.84
C CYS A 134 8.88 -5.59 6.38
N SER A 135 7.79 -4.96 6.82
CA SER A 135 7.73 -3.53 7.13
C SER A 135 7.29 -3.23 8.57
N GLN A 136 7.58 -4.13 9.50
CA GLN A 136 7.25 -3.98 10.93
C GLN A 136 8.20 -3.05 11.71
N ASP A 137 8.71 -1.98 11.09
CA ASP A 137 9.69 -1.06 11.68
C ASP A 137 9.19 -0.36 12.96
N HIS A 138 7.89 -0.44 13.27
CA HIS A 138 7.25 0.23 14.42
C HIS A 138 7.15 -0.62 15.69
N LEU A 139 7.42 -1.92 15.63
CA LEU A 139 7.27 -2.83 16.78
C LEU A 139 8.56 -3.02 17.58
N VAL A 140 9.67 -2.46 17.11
CA VAL A 140 10.97 -2.60 17.77
C VAL A 140 11.18 -1.38 18.68
N SER A 141 11.14 -1.63 19.99
CA SER A 141 11.31 -0.63 21.05
C SER A 141 12.62 0.17 20.86
N GLU A 142 12.61 1.47 21.18
CA GLU A 142 13.72 2.42 21.01
C GLU A 142 15.00 2.09 21.81
N GLU A 143 15.02 0.99 22.56
CA GLU A 143 16.03 0.71 23.59
C GLU A 143 17.28 -0.04 23.11
N GLU A 144 17.30 -0.63 21.90
CA GLU A 144 18.53 -1.24 21.37
C GLU A 144 18.78 -0.89 19.89
N PRO A 145 19.95 -0.30 19.56
CA PRO A 145 20.38 -0.14 18.17
C PRO A 145 20.83 -1.50 17.64
N GLN A 146 19.89 -2.36 17.26
CA GLN A 146 20.23 -3.60 16.58
C GLN A 146 20.47 -3.32 15.10
N ASP A 147 21.56 -3.89 14.57
CA ASP A 147 21.76 -4.20 13.15
C ASP A 147 20.59 -5.08 12.65
N GLY A 148 19.44 -4.45 12.42
CA GLY A 148 18.13 -5.11 12.47
C GLY A 148 17.82 -5.93 11.22
N VAL A 149 17.33 -7.16 11.45
CA VAL A 149 16.82 -8.04 10.39
C VAL A 149 15.63 -7.41 9.64
N TYR A 150 14.80 -6.59 10.32
CA TYR A 150 13.64 -5.92 9.71
C TYR A 150 14.00 -4.84 8.68
N PRO A 151 14.91 -3.89 8.96
CA PRO A 151 15.44 -2.99 7.93
C PRO A 151 15.94 -3.73 6.68
N GLU A 152 16.65 -4.85 6.86
CA GLU A 152 17.13 -5.68 5.75
C GLU A 152 15.98 -6.38 5.00
N LEU A 153 14.97 -6.90 5.71
CA LEU A 153 13.75 -7.46 5.10
C LEU A 153 12.99 -6.40 4.29
N SER A 154 12.80 -5.22 4.86
CA SER A 154 12.16 -4.06 4.25
C SER A 154 12.88 -3.67 2.95
N ARG A 155 14.22 -3.59 3.01
CA ARG A 155 15.08 -3.31 1.85
C ARG A 155 14.97 -4.38 0.76
N ARG A 156 15.04 -5.67 1.11
CA ARG A 156 14.90 -6.77 0.14
C ARG A 156 13.51 -6.83 -0.47
N CYS A 157 12.46 -6.60 0.32
CA CYS A 157 11.08 -6.48 -0.16
C CYS A 157 10.96 -5.40 -1.23
N CYS A 158 11.49 -4.20 -0.94
CA CYS A 158 11.56 -3.12 -1.91
C CYS A 158 12.32 -3.53 -3.18
N GLN A 159 13.51 -4.13 -3.05
CA GLN A 159 14.29 -4.58 -4.21
C GLN A 159 13.54 -5.60 -5.07
N SER A 160 12.88 -6.58 -4.46
CA SER A 160 12.06 -7.56 -5.18
C SER A 160 10.90 -6.90 -5.92
N ILE A 161 10.13 -6.02 -5.26
CA ILE A 161 9.00 -5.32 -5.90
C ILE A 161 9.47 -4.46 -7.07
N MET A 162 10.58 -3.75 -6.92
CA MET A 162 11.11 -2.85 -7.94
C MET A 162 11.69 -3.61 -9.12
N SER A 163 12.49 -4.65 -8.87
CA SER A 163 13.11 -5.46 -9.93
C SER A 163 12.08 -6.22 -10.79
N GLU A 164 10.97 -6.63 -10.19
CA GLU A 164 9.88 -7.35 -10.86
C GLU A 164 8.80 -6.42 -11.43
N ARG A 165 9.02 -5.09 -11.42
CA ARG A 165 8.07 -4.09 -11.93
C ARG A 165 6.70 -4.12 -11.23
N GLY A 166 6.70 -4.45 -9.94
CA GLY A 166 5.51 -4.56 -9.12
C GLY A 166 4.75 -3.24 -8.98
N VAL A 167 5.47 -2.11 -8.92
CA VAL A 167 4.86 -0.76 -8.89
C VAL A 167 4.10 -0.49 -10.18
N GLU A 168 4.69 -0.78 -11.34
CA GLU A 168 3.99 -0.62 -12.62
C GLU A 168 2.80 -1.57 -12.74
N ALA A 169 2.89 -2.80 -12.21
CA ALA A 169 1.77 -3.73 -12.18
C ALA A 169 0.59 -3.18 -11.35
N MET A 170 0.86 -2.64 -10.15
CA MET A 170 -0.13 -1.98 -9.31
C MET A 170 -0.75 -0.78 -10.04
N LEU A 171 0.07 0.14 -10.57
CA LEU A 171 -0.41 1.32 -11.28
C LEU A 171 -1.21 0.99 -12.55
N ALA A 172 -0.83 -0.06 -13.28
CA ALA A 172 -1.55 -0.50 -14.47
C ALA A 172 -2.98 -0.97 -14.14
N VAL A 173 -3.15 -1.67 -13.01
CA VAL A 173 -4.48 -2.07 -12.53
C VAL A 173 -5.26 -0.87 -12.03
N ILE A 174 -4.66 -0.05 -11.17
CA ILE A 174 -5.31 1.15 -10.61
C ILE A 174 -5.85 2.04 -11.74
N LYS A 175 -5.09 2.26 -12.81
CA LYS A 175 -5.48 3.15 -13.92
C LYS A 175 -6.44 2.51 -14.94
N SER A 176 -6.58 1.18 -14.94
CA SER A 176 -7.40 0.49 -15.92
C SER A 176 -8.88 0.62 -15.57
N LYS A 177 -9.64 1.35 -16.40
CA LYS A 177 -11.10 1.43 -16.29
C LYS A 177 -11.80 0.11 -16.61
N GLU A 178 -11.11 -0.82 -17.26
CA GLU A 178 -11.60 -2.17 -17.56
C GLU A 178 -11.46 -3.11 -16.36
N SER A 179 -10.59 -2.79 -15.39
CA SER A 179 -10.42 -3.60 -14.19
C SER A 179 -11.60 -3.37 -13.23
N PRO A 180 -12.17 -4.45 -12.64
CA PRO A 180 -13.22 -4.32 -11.63
C PRO A 180 -12.79 -3.41 -10.48
N GLU A 181 -13.71 -2.60 -9.95
CA GLU A 181 -13.40 -1.63 -8.89
C GLU A 181 -12.74 -2.29 -7.67
N VAL A 182 -13.25 -3.45 -7.23
CA VAL A 182 -12.68 -4.22 -6.11
C VAL A 182 -11.19 -4.57 -6.34
N LEU A 183 -10.82 -4.89 -7.58
CA LEU A 183 -9.45 -5.20 -7.94
C LEU A 183 -8.57 -3.93 -7.95
N ARG A 184 -9.11 -2.81 -8.42
CA ARG A 184 -8.43 -1.50 -8.38
C ARG A 184 -8.20 -1.03 -6.94
N VAL A 185 -9.17 -1.25 -6.06
CA VAL A 185 -9.07 -0.99 -4.62
C VAL A 185 -7.97 -1.85 -3.98
N ALA A 186 -7.95 -3.17 -4.25
CA ALA A 186 -6.90 -4.05 -3.73
C ALA A 186 -5.49 -3.62 -4.22
N ALA A 187 -5.37 -3.16 -5.47
CA ALA A 187 -4.11 -2.69 -6.02
C ALA A 187 -3.62 -1.39 -5.37
N VAL A 188 -4.51 -0.41 -5.14
CA VAL A 188 -4.13 0.85 -4.48
C VAL A 188 -3.87 0.68 -2.99
N GLU A 189 -4.57 -0.25 -2.33
CA GLU A 189 -4.30 -0.64 -0.94
C GLU A 189 -2.91 -1.28 -0.81
N CYS A 190 -2.57 -2.21 -1.71
CA CYS A 190 -1.23 -2.79 -1.78
C CYS A 190 -0.15 -1.72 -1.98
N LEU A 191 -0.41 -0.75 -2.87
CA LEU A 191 0.51 0.37 -3.09
C LEU A 191 0.60 1.29 -1.86
N PHE A 192 -0.51 1.54 -1.17
CA PHE A 192 -0.53 2.28 0.07
C PHE A 192 0.32 1.60 1.14
N VAL A 193 0.17 0.29 1.34
CA VAL A 193 0.99 -0.46 2.29
C VAL A 193 2.47 -0.43 1.91
N PHE A 194 2.79 -0.56 0.62
CA PHE A 194 4.16 -0.41 0.12
C PHE A 194 4.75 0.95 0.45
N VAL A 195 4.06 2.05 0.15
CA VAL A 195 4.62 3.39 0.34
C VAL A 195 4.61 3.81 1.82
N VAL A 196 3.55 3.49 2.55
CA VAL A 196 3.34 4.00 3.91
C VAL A 196 4.07 3.17 4.94
N ARG A 197 4.15 1.84 4.78
CA ARG A 197 4.83 0.98 5.75
C ARG A 197 6.28 0.69 5.40
N ASN A 198 6.67 0.72 4.12
CA ASN A 198 8.04 0.43 3.70
C ASN A 198 8.81 1.72 3.37
N GLY A 199 9.69 2.16 4.26
CA GLY A 199 10.50 3.38 4.06
C GLY A 199 11.36 3.33 2.78
N HIS A 200 11.97 2.17 2.47
CA HIS A 200 12.72 1.99 1.23
C HIS A 200 11.81 2.08 -0.01
N GLY A 201 10.63 1.46 0.06
CA GLY A 201 9.61 1.49 -0.99
C GLY A 201 9.12 2.90 -1.28
N ARG A 202 8.94 3.71 -0.24
CA ARG A 202 8.61 5.14 -0.35
C ARG A 202 9.68 5.93 -1.11
N SER A 203 10.95 5.83 -0.69
CA SER A 203 12.03 6.54 -1.36
C SER A 203 12.19 6.09 -2.81
N ALA A 204 12.17 4.78 -3.04
CA ALA A 204 12.20 4.20 -4.39
C ALA A 204 11.02 4.69 -5.25
N PHE A 205 9.83 4.84 -4.65
CA PHE A 205 8.66 5.34 -5.37
C PHE A 205 8.81 6.81 -5.80
N ALA A 206 9.35 7.65 -4.92
CA ALA A 206 9.63 9.05 -5.23
C ALA A 206 10.68 9.18 -6.35
N GLU A 207 11.76 8.41 -6.27
CA GLU A 207 12.85 8.40 -7.25
C GLU A 207 12.43 7.83 -8.61
N GLY A 208 11.49 6.88 -8.63
CA GLY A 208 10.96 6.28 -9.86
C GLY A 208 10.03 7.18 -10.67
N GLY A 209 9.71 8.40 -10.20
CA GLY A 209 8.91 9.37 -10.94
C GLY A 209 7.43 8.97 -11.10
N TRP A 210 6.89 8.19 -10.16
CA TRP A 210 5.48 7.75 -10.19
C TRP A 210 4.50 8.71 -9.50
N ILE A 211 4.99 9.69 -8.73
CA ILE A 211 4.13 10.72 -8.10
C ILE A 211 3.25 11.45 -9.13
N PRO A 212 3.78 11.97 -10.27
CA PRO A 212 2.95 12.61 -11.29
C PRO A 212 1.82 11.70 -11.80
N GLN A 213 2.10 10.41 -11.93
CA GLN A 213 1.13 9.43 -12.40
C GLN A 213 -0.04 9.25 -11.44
N LEU A 214 0.21 9.26 -10.13
CA LEU A 214 -0.84 9.26 -9.10
C LEU A 214 -1.63 10.56 -9.11
N LEU A 215 -0.97 11.71 -9.25
CA LEU A 215 -1.63 13.02 -9.30
C LEU A 215 -2.56 13.17 -10.50
N THR A 216 -2.13 12.71 -11.68
CA THR A 216 -2.99 12.67 -12.86
C THR A 216 -4.19 11.75 -12.64
N HIS A 217 -3.98 10.60 -12.00
CA HIS A 217 -5.06 9.66 -11.77
C HIS A 217 -6.08 10.15 -10.73
N LEU A 218 -5.60 10.78 -9.64
CA LEU A 218 -6.45 11.36 -8.59
C LEU A 218 -7.49 12.34 -9.15
N GLN A 219 -7.13 13.11 -10.18
CA GLN A 219 -8.02 14.09 -10.80
C GLN A 219 -9.16 13.47 -11.63
N VAL A 220 -9.01 12.22 -12.07
CA VAL A 220 -9.98 11.54 -12.96
C VAL A 220 -10.63 10.32 -12.31
N GLU A 221 -10.23 9.96 -11.11
CA GLU A 221 -10.76 8.81 -10.37
C GLU A 221 -12.16 9.12 -9.82
N SER A 222 -13.11 8.25 -10.12
CA SER A 222 -14.50 8.35 -9.63
C SER A 222 -14.70 7.67 -8.28
N CYS A 223 -13.96 6.59 -7.98
CA CYS A 223 -14.10 5.83 -6.74
C CYS A 223 -13.48 6.60 -5.55
N PRO A 224 -14.28 7.00 -4.54
CA PRO A 224 -13.78 7.77 -3.41
C PRO A 224 -12.77 6.98 -2.55
N VAL A 225 -12.90 5.65 -2.48
CA VAL A 225 -11.96 4.79 -1.73
C VAL A 225 -10.57 4.83 -2.37
N ILE A 226 -10.49 4.75 -3.70
CA ILE A 226 -9.21 4.85 -4.41
C ILE A 226 -8.60 6.23 -4.24
N ARG A 227 -9.40 7.31 -4.38
CA ARG A 227 -8.92 8.68 -4.11
C ARG A 227 -8.39 8.83 -2.69
N ASN A 228 -9.07 8.23 -1.71
CA ASN A 228 -8.65 8.26 -0.30
C ASN A 228 -7.27 7.63 -0.12
N PHE A 229 -7.03 6.43 -0.65
CA PHE A 229 -5.71 5.79 -0.59
C PHE A 229 -4.63 6.61 -1.31
N ILE A 230 -4.94 7.20 -2.47
CA ILE A 230 -3.99 8.06 -3.18
C ILE A 230 -3.66 9.30 -2.34
N CYS A 231 -4.64 9.95 -1.72
CA CYS A 231 -4.38 11.09 -0.83
C CYS A 231 -3.56 10.69 0.40
N ALA A 232 -3.80 9.51 0.98
CA ALA A 232 -3.01 9.02 2.10
C ALA A 232 -1.55 8.74 1.71
N ILE A 233 -1.31 8.18 0.52
CA ILE A 233 0.02 8.02 -0.09
C ILE A 233 0.70 9.38 -0.26
N LEU A 234 0.00 10.38 -0.79
CA LEU A 234 0.54 11.72 -1.01
C LEU A 234 0.85 12.44 0.30
N ARG A 235 0.02 12.27 1.33
CA ARG A 235 0.30 12.79 2.68
C ARG A 235 1.62 12.25 3.21
N GLU A 236 1.90 10.97 3.00
CA GLU A 236 3.14 10.37 3.44
C GLU A 236 4.37 10.94 2.70
N PHE A 237 4.23 11.21 1.41
CA PHE A 237 5.26 11.95 0.67
C PHE A 237 5.44 13.39 1.17
N ALA A 238 4.41 14.05 1.70
CA ALA A 238 4.57 15.39 2.25
C ALA A 238 5.46 15.41 3.51
N ASN A 239 5.53 14.32 4.27
CA ASN A 239 6.38 14.24 5.47
C ASN A 239 7.87 14.15 5.14
N GLN A 240 8.25 13.39 4.11
CA GLN A 240 9.66 13.06 3.82
C GLN A 240 10.16 13.55 2.46
N HIS A 241 9.26 13.74 1.50
CA HIS A 241 9.54 14.09 0.10
C HIS A 241 8.71 15.30 -0.37
N ALA A 242 8.46 16.27 0.51
CA ALA A 242 7.65 17.46 0.21
C ALA A 242 8.09 18.21 -1.05
N ALA A 243 9.40 18.26 -1.32
CA ALA A 243 9.95 18.90 -2.52
C ALA A 243 9.41 18.26 -3.81
N SER A 244 9.40 16.93 -3.87
CA SER A 244 8.90 16.18 -5.04
C SER A 244 7.42 16.47 -5.32
N LEU A 245 6.59 16.63 -4.28
CA LEU A 245 5.18 17.02 -4.46
C LEU A 245 5.03 18.42 -5.05
N VAL A 246 5.84 19.38 -4.58
CA VAL A 246 5.83 20.75 -5.11
C VAL A 246 6.27 20.78 -6.57
N GLU A 247 7.34 20.06 -6.91
CA GLU A 247 7.85 19.93 -8.28
C GLU A 247 6.83 19.27 -9.23
N CYS A 248 6.07 18.30 -8.71
CA CYS A 248 4.98 17.65 -9.44
C CYS A 248 3.68 18.46 -9.50
N GLN A 249 3.72 19.75 -9.11
CA GLN A 249 2.58 20.68 -9.16
C GLN A 249 1.37 20.25 -8.32
N TYR A 250 1.59 19.57 -7.17
CA TYR A 250 0.52 19.11 -6.28
C TYR A 250 -0.48 20.21 -5.87
N PHE A 251 0.00 21.44 -5.76
CA PHE A 251 -0.80 22.59 -5.37
C PHE A 251 -2.03 22.83 -6.24
N HIS A 252 -1.93 22.61 -7.56
CA HIS A 252 -3.04 22.87 -8.47
C HIS A 252 -4.26 21.97 -8.20
N PRO A 253 -4.15 20.62 -8.23
CA PRO A 253 -5.28 19.75 -7.93
C PRO A 253 -5.74 19.82 -6.47
N SER A 254 -4.84 20.12 -5.52
CA SER A 254 -5.18 20.11 -4.09
C SER A 254 -6.28 21.11 -3.71
N VAL A 255 -6.26 22.33 -4.26
CA VAL A 255 -7.27 23.35 -3.94
C VAL A 255 -8.66 22.91 -4.42
N ALA A 256 -8.74 22.34 -5.62
CA ALA A 256 -9.99 21.84 -6.17
C ALA A 256 -10.55 20.68 -5.33
N LEU A 257 -9.69 19.77 -4.85
CA LEU A 257 -10.09 18.66 -3.99
C LEU A 257 -10.61 19.16 -2.64
N VAL A 258 -9.89 20.05 -1.96
CA VAL A 258 -10.32 20.65 -0.67
C VAL A 258 -11.68 21.34 -0.82
N GLN A 259 -11.91 22.02 -1.94
CA GLN A 259 -13.14 22.77 -2.14
C GLN A 259 -14.33 21.89 -2.51
N ASN A 260 -14.11 20.91 -3.41
CA ASN A 260 -15.20 20.30 -4.18
C ASN A 260 -15.25 18.77 -4.16
N ASP A 261 -14.26 18.05 -3.61
CA ASP A 261 -14.35 16.58 -3.57
C ASP A 261 -15.55 16.17 -2.71
N PRO A 262 -16.41 15.23 -3.15
CA PRO A 262 -17.56 14.81 -2.36
C PRO A 262 -17.16 14.06 -1.07
N SER A 263 -16.00 13.38 -1.06
CA SER A 263 -15.54 12.61 0.09
C SER A 263 -14.91 13.52 1.15
N PRO A 264 -15.41 13.54 2.40
CA PRO A 264 -14.78 14.29 3.48
C PRO A 264 -13.36 13.80 3.77
N ASP A 265 -13.09 12.50 3.65
CA ASP A 265 -11.76 11.93 3.90
C ASP A 265 -10.72 12.45 2.90
N VAL A 266 -11.11 12.54 1.63
CA VAL A 266 -10.26 13.11 0.57
C VAL A 266 -9.98 14.58 0.84
N ARG A 267 -11.00 15.36 1.25
CA ARG A 267 -10.82 16.76 1.63
C ARG A 267 -9.86 16.88 2.82
N ALA A 268 -10.09 16.14 3.90
CA ALA A 268 -9.27 16.14 5.11
C ALA A 268 -7.80 15.78 4.81
N LEU A 269 -7.55 14.64 4.16
CA LEU A 269 -6.18 14.20 3.81
C LEU A 269 -5.47 15.18 2.88
N THR A 270 -6.18 15.78 1.93
CA THR A 270 -5.60 16.80 1.04
C THR A 270 -5.20 18.04 1.83
N THR A 271 -6.06 18.49 2.77
CA THR A 271 -5.74 19.60 3.67
C THR A 271 -4.56 19.27 4.59
N GLU A 272 -4.51 18.06 5.16
CA GLU A 272 -3.36 17.60 5.95
C GLU A 272 -2.07 17.54 5.13
N THR A 273 -2.15 17.13 3.86
CA THR A 273 -0.98 17.09 2.96
C THR A 273 -0.45 18.51 2.71
N LEU A 274 -1.33 19.49 2.49
CA LEU A 274 -0.94 20.90 2.38
C LEU A 274 -0.31 21.42 3.68
N ASP A 275 -0.93 21.14 4.83
CA ASP A 275 -0.37 21.46 6.16
C ASP A 275 1.05 20.89 6.31
N CYS A 276 1.25 19.61 6.00
CA CYS A 276 2.56 18.96 6.07
C CYS A 276 3.59 19.64 5.15
N ILE A 277 3.22 19.94 3.89
CA ILE A 277 4.11 20.65 2.96
C ILE A 277 4.50 22.02 3.53
N PHE A 278 3.55 22.76 4.09
CA PHE A 278 3.84 24.09 4.65
C PHE A 278 4.69 24.03 5.92
N LYS A 279 4.49 23.02 6.78
CA LYS A 279 5.36 22.76 7.95
C LYS A 279 6.79 22.44 7.54
N VAL A 280 6.97 21.52 6.59
CA VAL A 280 8.30 21.07 6.13
C VAL A 280 8.97 22.14 5.25
N ARG A 281 8.19 22.89 4.48
CA ARG A 281 8.68 23.92 3.54
C ARG A 281 7.89 25.22 3.68
N PRO A 282 8.11 26.02 4.73
CA PRO A 282 7.40 27.29 4.95
C PRO A 282 7.44 28.25 3.74
N ARG A 283 8.57 28.31 3.04
CA ARG A 283 8.74 29.15 1.84
C ARG A 283 7.79 28.76 0.70
N SER A 284 7.36 27.50 0.64
CA SER A 284 6.42 27.04 -0.37
C SER A 284 5.03 27.65 -0.20
N PHE A 285 4.65 28.09 1.01
CA PHE A 285 3.42 28.87 1.21
C PHE A 285 3.54 30.29 0.66
N ALA A 286 4.68 30.96 0.87
CA ALA A 286 4.91 32.30 0.35
C ALA A 286 4.89 32.34 -1.19
N SER A 287 5.39 31.30 -1.85
CA SER A 287 5.37 31.15 -3.31
C SER A 287 4.18 30.36 -3.84
N PHE A 288 3.15 30.11 -3.04
CA PHE A 288 2.01 29.27 -3.42
C PHE A 288 1.11 30.02 -4.44
N PRO A 289 1.03 29.57 -5.70
CA PRO A 289 0.40 30.35 -6.78
C PRO A 289 -1.12 30.50 -6.63
N ALA A 290 -1.76 29.59 -5.90
CA ALA A 290 -3.22 29.54 -5.74
C ALA A 290 -3.68 30.04 -4.35
N LYS A 291 -2.91 30.91 -3.68
CA LYS A 291 -3.16 31.33 -2.28
C LYS A 291 -4.56 31.88 -2.06
N ALA A 292 -5.03 32.76 -2.95
CA ALA A 292 -6.38 33.31 -2.87
C ALA A 292 -7.47 32.23 -3.00
N ALA A 293 -7.29 31.27 -3.92
CA ALA A 293 -8.23 30.17 -4.12
C ALA A 293 -8.26 29.21 -2.92
N LEU A 294 -7.09 28.92 -2.31
CA LEU A 294 -7.02 28.13 -1.08
C LEU A 294 -7.71 28.82 0.09
N VAL A 295 -7.50 30.14 0.27
CA VAL A 295 -8.18 30.92 1.31
C VAL A 295 -9.69 30.86 1.13
N GLU A 296 -10.18 31.00 -0.11
CA GLU A 296 -11.61 30.90 -0.40
C GLU A 296 -12.16 29.50 -0.14
N ALA A 297 -11.44 28.46 -0.56
CA ALA A 297 -11.81 27.07 -0.26
C ALA A 297 -11.91 26.83 1.25
N VAL A 298 -10.93 27.29 2.03
CA VAL A 298 -10.92 27.19 3.49
C VAL A 298 -12.09 27.95 4.11
N ARG A 299 -12.36 29.19 3.68
CA ARG A 299 -13.49 29.99 4.15
C ARG A 299 -14.83 29.28 3.91
N GLN A 300 -15.00 28.71 2.72
CA GLN A 300 -16.19 27.93 2.37
C GLN A 300 -16.33 26.70 3.28
N ARG A 301 -15.23 25.96 3.53
CA ARG A 301 -15.23 24.81 4.45
C ARG A 301 -15.62 25.23 5.86
N LEU A 302 -15.00 26.25 6.44
CA LEU A 302 -15.34 26.73 7.79
C LEU A 302 -16.82 27.13 7.95
N SER A 303 -17.46 27.57 6.87
CA SER A 303 -18.85 28.05 6.90
C SER A 303 -19.89 26.94 6.71
N SER A 304 -19.53 25.84 6.05
CA SER A 304 -20.50 24.86 5.54
C SER A 304 -20.15 23.40 5.78
N GLU A 305 -18.93 23.11 6.23
CA GLU A 305 -18.47 21.74 6.45
C GLU A 305 -19.09 21.14 7.72
N GLN A 306 -19.49 19.87 7.62
CA GLN A 306 -20.09 19.11 8.73
C GLN A 306 -19.13 18.07 9.30
N SER A 307 -18.12 17.65 8.51
CA SER A 307 -17.11 16.71 8.97
C SER A 307 -16.15 17.36 9.96
N ALA A 308 -16.08 16.80 11.17
CA ALA A 308 -15.13 17.21 12.20
C ALA A 308 -13.67 17.03 11.76
N ASP A 309 -13.37 15.96 11.00
CA ASP A 309 -12.01 15.69 10.53
C ASP A 309 -11.54 16.73 9.52
N VAL A 310 -12.42 17.14 8.59
CA VAL A 310 -12.10 18.22 7.65
C VAL A 310 -11.89 19.54 8.39
N LEU A 311 -12.75 19.88 9.35
CA LEU A 311 -12.59 21.10 10.14
C LEU A 311 -11.28 21.09 10.95
N ASN A 312 -10.95 19.96 11.59
CA ASN A 312 -9.70 19.79 12.33
C ASN A 312 -8.47 19.94 11.41
N ALA A 313 -8.48 19.31 10.24
CA ALA A 313 -7.41 19.47 9.24
C ALA A 313 -7.27 20.93 8.80
N VAL A 314 -8.39 21.62 8.55
CA VAL A 314 -8.42 23.04 8.19
C VAL A 314 -7.84 23.92 9.30
N PHE A 315 -8.23 23.70 10.56
CA PHE A 315 -7.71 24.47 11.68
C PHE A 315 -6.20 24.26 11.86
N ARG A 316 -5.70 23.02 11.79
CA ARG A 316 -4.25 22.74 11.84
C ARG A 316 -3.48 23.42 10.72
N MET A 317 -4.01 23.40 9.49
CA MET A 317 -3.38 24.10 8.37
C MET A 317 -3.36 25.62 8.59
N LEU A 318 -4.43 26.19 9.16
CA LEU A 318 -4.49 27.61 9.48
C LEU A 318 -3.49 28.00 10.58
N GLU A 319 -3.35 27.20 11.63
CA GLU A 319 -2.34 27.39 12.67
C GLU A 319 -0.93 27.44 12.06
N THR A 320 -0.61 26.51 11.17
CA THR A 320 0.66 26.49 10.43
C THR A 320 0.84 27.75 9.60
N VAL A 321 -0.18 28.14 8.83
CA VAL A 321 -0.13 29.35 7.99
C VAL A 321 0.09 30.61 8.81
N PHE A 322 -0.63 30.75 9.94
CA PHE A 322 -0.48 31.90 10.84
C PHE A 322 0.91 31.94 11.48
N ALA A 323 1.44 30.78 11.89
CA ALA A 323 2.81 30.69 12.40
C ALA A 323 3.86 31.11 11.35
N ILE A 324 3.68 30.73 10.08
CA ILE A 324 4.58 31.10 8.98
C ILE A 324 4.55 32.61 8.70
N GLU A 325 3.36 33.22 8.72
CA GLU A 325 3.16 34.65 8.47
C GLU A 325 3.53 35.54 9.68
N GLY A 326 4.01 34.94 10.77
CA GLY A 326 4.44 35.68 11.96
C GLY A 326 3.29 36.17 12.85
N PHE A 327 2.09 35.62 12.70
CA PHE A 327 1.01 35.74 13.68
C PHE A 327 1.29 34.79 14.85
N ALA A 328 2.34 35.08 15.62
CA ALA A 328 2.52 34.44 16.92
C ALA A 328 1.38 34.90 17.84
N TYR A 329 0.61 33.95 18.39
CA TYR A 329 -0.26 34.24 19.53
C TYR A 329 0.62 34.79 20.67
N PRO A 330 0.31 35.97 21.22
CA PRO A 330 1.07 36.53 22.33
C PRO A 330 1.05 35.67 23.58
#